data_AF-A0A936WXM5-F1
#
_entry.id   AF-A0A936WXM5-F1
#
_cell.length_a   1.000
_cell.length_b   1.000
_cell.length_c   1.000
_cell.angle_alpha   90.00
_cell.angle_beta   90.00
_cell.angle_gamma   90.00
#
_symmetry.space_group_name_H-M   'P 1'
#
loop_
_entity.id
_entity.type
_entity.pdbx_description
1 polymer ?
#
loop_
_entity_poly.entity_id
_entity_poly.type
_entity_poly.pdbx_seq_one_letter_code
_entity_poly.pdbx_strand_id
1 'polypeptide(L)'
;MKRTGILAVSCLLLISLNSQAQLRTAIVGGVQQSSVPGNNSTGWDTISYNYSSRNGIRAGILVDIPFSSHSKLGLQSGLYYTNKGRNFSAKFDTASSTLSHATGKQYVNNLEIPLNLVLKLKLGKKTNLVMGAGPYASFLFSGLEQRTITNKDGSLQSLENTDMKITTAPGMYNNIEYGVNGTLGFEFGRFIVSGHYSEGLSDFYSNGNAGAAFKHRTMGASVGFYLSKASKRTEKVRDRDKDGIPDSKDICPDVRGIEKYNGCPIPDRDKDGVNDELDVCPDEPGIEKYAGCAIPDSDNDGVNNEEDHCPDIPGSPKYHGCPIPDSDKDGINDEEDKCPDVKGLAKYGGCPIPDTDNDGVNDEQDKCPTVKGLKTNKGCPPVKKEIVQKVNSAARRIHFNYKSVLLTEPSKKVLLEVVKLLKDNPELNVSIEGHTSIDGNPANHDKLSEARAYSVKIYLESKGIAPDRLSHIGYGASKPLVKGSTEAAYARNRRVEMILSNN
;
A
#
# COMPACT_ATOMS: atom_id res chain seq x y z
N MET A 1 1.92 13.27 45.92
CA MET A 1 0.46 13.25 45.69
C MET A 1 -0.06 14.39 44.77
N LYS A 2 0.78 15.07 43.97
CA LYS A 2 0.35 16.23 43.15
C LYS A 2 -0.07 15.91 41.71
N ARG A 3 0.06 14.67 41.22
CA ARG A 3 -0.16 14.33 39.80
C ARG A 3 -1.46 13.58 39.47
N THR A 4 -2.13 12.97 40.45
CA THR A 4 -3.37 12.20 40.21
C THR A 4 -4.64 13.04 40.28
N GLY A 5 -4.67 14.12 41.07
CA GLY A 5 -5.83 15.03 41.15
C GLY A 5 -6.01 15.93 39.92
N ILE A 6 -4.93 16.24 39.20
CA ILE A 6 -4.97 17.09 38.01
C ILE A 6 -5.55 16.33 36.80
N LEU A 7 -5.33 15.01 36.72
CA LEU A 7 -5.88 14.20 35.62
C LEU A 7 -7.41 14.07 35.68
N ALA A 8 -8.00 13.92 36.87
CA ALA A 8 -9.45 13.78 37.01
C ALA A 8 -10.20 15.09 36.69
N VAL A 9 -9.66 16.23 37.13
CA VAL A 9 -10.21 17.57 36.83
C VAL A 9 -10.02 17.92 35.35
N SER A 10 -8.88 17.54 34.76
CA SER A 10 -8.61 17.75 33.33
C SER A 10 -9.51 16.87 32.43
N CYS A 11 -9.83 15.64 32.86
CA CYS A 11 -10.75 14.75 32.13
C CYS A 11 -12.21 15.27 32.17
N LEU A 12 -12.66 15.82 33.30
CA LEU A 12 -13.98 16.46 33.42
C LEU A 12 -14.12 17.75 32.59
N LEU A 13 -13.04 18.53 32.47
CA LEU A 13 -12.96 19.70 31.59
C LEU A 13 -12.94 19.31 30.11
N LEU A 14 -12.26 18.22 29.73
CA LEU A 14 -12.21 17.72 28.35
C LEU A 14 -13.57 17.18 27.85
N ILE A 15 -14.41 16.61 28.73
CA ILE A 15 -15.78 16.17 28.37
C ILE A 15 -16.69 17.38 28.08
N SER A 16 -16.46 18.52 28.73
CA SER A 16 -17.25 19.74 28.53
C SER A 16 -16.95 20.48 27.22
N LEU A 17 -15.76 20.27 26.64
CA LEU A 17 -15.34 20.96 25.41
C LEU A 17 -15.90 20.30 24.13
N ASN A 18 -16.28 19.02 24.19
CA ASN A 18 -16.84 18.28 23.04
C ASN A 18 -18.36 18.05 23.12
N SER A 19 -18.97 18.15 24.29
CA SER A 19 -20.42 18.04 24.42
C SER A 19 -21.04 19.44 24.39
N GLN A 20 -21.96 19.71 23.47
CA GLN A 20 -22.83 20.92 23.53
C GLN A 20 -23.80 20.91 24.73
N ALA A 21 -23.50 20.15 25.78
CA ALA A 21 -24.33 19.96 26.94
C ALA A 21 -23.87 20.93 28.05
N GLN A 22 -24.78 21.82 28.45
CA GLN A 22 -24.50 22.84 29.46
C GLN A 22 -24.37 22.21 30.85
N LEU A 23 -23.20 22.35 31.46
CA LEU A 23 -22.93 21.91 32.84
C LEU A 23 -23.83 22.67 33.84
N ARG A 24 -24.37 21.94 34.82
CA ARG A 24 -25.21 22.51 35.88
C ARG A 24 -24.53 22.36 37.23
N THR A 25 -24.44 23.46 37.98
CA THR A 25 -23.93 23.47 39.35
C THR A 25 -25.06 23.74 40.33
N ALA A 26 -25.06 23.04 41.46
CA ALA A 26 -26.00 23.28 42.56
C ALA A 26 -25.26 23.36 43.89
N ILE A 27 -25.76 24.20 44.79
CA ILE A 27 -25.40 24.16 46.21
C ILE A 27 -26.36 23.17 46.87
N VAL A 28 -25.83 22.21 47.62
CA VAL A 28 -26.60 21.14 48.24
C VAL A 28 -26.25 21.05 49.71
N GLY A 29 -27.26 20.91 50.56
CA GLY A 29 -27.11 20.77 52.01
C GLY A 29 -28.14 19.79 52.57
N GLY A 30 -27.77 19.06 53.60
CA GLY A 30 -28.64 18.05 54.18
C GLY A 30 -28.13 17.44 55.47
N VAL A 31 -28.98 16.59 56.03
CA VAL A 31 -28.70 15.78 57.21
C VAL A 31 -28.43 14.34 56.79
N GLN A 32 -27.55 13.68 57.52
CA GLN A 32 -27.25 12.28 57.31
C GLN A 32 -27.06 11.57 58.64
N GLN A 33 -27.22 10.26 58.62
CA GLN A 33 -26.84 9.36 59.69
C GLN A 33 -25.62 8.56 59.23
N SER A 34 -24.60 8.49 60.08
CA SER A 34 -23.38 7.72 59.88
C SER A 34 -23.32 6.58 60.87
N SER A 35 -22.85 5.42 60.42
CA SER A 35 -22.53 4.29 61.28
C SER A 35 -21.22 3.67 60.82
N VAL A 36 -20.53 3.01 61.75
CA VAL A 36 -19.38 2.17 61.44
C VAL A 36 -19.69 0.80 62.01
N PRO A 37 -20.34 -0.08 61.23
CA PRO A 37 -20.55 -1.46 61.68
C PRO A 37 -19.17 -2.10 61.87
N GLY A 38 -18.86 -2.46 63.11
CA GLY A 38 -17.71 -3.29 63.41
C GLY A 38 -18.14 -4.72 63.61
N ASN A 39 -17.24 -5.67 63.34
CA ASN A 39 -17.40 -7.02 63.89
C ASN A 39 -17.22 -6.96 65.41
N ASN A 40 -18.03 -7.73 66.14
CA ASN A 40 -17.91 -7.97 67.58
C ASN A 40 -16.63 -8.77 67.93
N SER A 41 -15.50 -8.48 67.27
CA SER A 41 -14.22 -9.10 67.58
C SER A 41 -13.72 -8.49 68.88
N THR A 42 -14.15 -9.10 69.97
CA THR A 42 -13.67 -8.88 71.31
C THR A 42 -12.16 -9.12 71.36
N GLY A 43 -11.39 -8.12 71.78
CA GLY A 43 -10.04 -8.37 72.27
C GLY A 43 -10.07 -9.36 73.44
N TRP A 44 -8.92 -9.91 73.82
CA TRP A 44 -8.80 -10.92 74.88
C TRP A 44 -9.34 -10.47 76.25
N ASP A 45 -9.52 -9.16 76.46
CA ASP A 45 -10.02 -8.52 77.69
C ASP A 45 -11.38 -7.80 77.51
N THR A 46 -12.02 -7.92 76.34
CA THR A 46 -13.25 -7.19 76.01
C THR A 46 -14.43 -8.16 76.00
N ILE A 47 -15.45 -7.94 76.82
CA ILE A 47 -16.66 -8.79 76.88
C ILE A 47 -17.63 -8.47 75.74
N SER A 48 -17.84 -7.19 75.47
CA SER A 48 -18.76 -6.76 74.41
C SER A 48 -18.35 -5.41 73.85
N TYR A 49 -18.48 -5.25 72.54
CA TYR A 49 -18.30 -3.97 71.86
C TYR A 49 -19.57 -3.67 71.06
N ASN A 50 -20.21 -2.53 71.34
CA ASN A 50 -21.43 -2.09 70.69
C ASN A 50 -21.17 -0.81 69.92
N TYR A 51 -21.62 -0.77 68.67
CA TYR A 51 -21.54 0.39 67.80
C TYR A 51 -22.95 0.88 67.49
N SER A 52 -23.19 2.18 67.58
CA SER A 52 -24.46 2.78 67.15
C SER A 52 -24.25 3.97 66.22
N SER A 53 -25.27 4.21 65.41
CA SER A 53 -25.28 5.30 64.44
C SER A 53 -25.33 6.67 65.11
N ARG A 54 -24.87 7.69 64.39
CA ARG A 54 -24.85 9.08 64.83
C ARG A 54 -25.32 9.99 63.69
N ASN A 55 -25.98 11.09 64.06
CA ASN A 55 -26.38 12.12 63.10
C ASN A 55 -25.21 13.03 62.72
N GLY A 56 -25.18 13.48 61.48
CA GLY A 56 -24.21 14.38 60.90
C GLY A 56 -24.83 15.23 59.80
N ILE A 57 -24.00 16.03 59.16
CA ILE A 57 -24.39 16.92 58.07
C ILE A 57 -23.59 16.63 56.82
N ARG A 58 -24.19 16.92 55.67
CA ARG A 58 -23.56 16.88 54.35
C ARG A 58 -23.88 18.17 53.63
N ALA A 59 -22.86 18.93 53.25
CA ALA A 59 -23.05 20.20 52.55
C ALA A 59 -21.94 20.40 51.52
N GLY A 60 -22.26 20.97 50.36
CA GLY A 60 -21.28 21.10 49.29
C GLY A 60 -21.85 21.57 47.96
N ILE A 61 -21.06 21.34 46.92
CA ILE A 61 -21.40 21.67 45.54
C ILE A 61 -21.63 20.37 44.78
N LEU A 62 -22.75 20.31 44.07
CA LEU A 62 -23.09 19.26 43.12
C LEU A 62 -22.85 19.78 41.70
N VAL A 63 -22.20 18.98 40.88
CA VAL A 63 -21.92 19.24 39.47
C VAL A 63 -22.59 18.15 38.66
N ASP A 64 -23.45 18.57 37.74
CA ASP A 64 -24.29 17.73 36.92
C ASP A 64 -23.94 17.94 35.45
N ILE A 65 -23.42 16.88 34.84
CA ILE A 65 -22.81 16.87 33.50
C ILE A 65 -23.62 15.92 32.62
N PRO A 66 -24.63 16.42 31.88
CA PRO A 66 -25.34 15.60 30.91
C PRO A 66 -24.39 15.15 29.79
N PHE A 67 -24.47 13.89 29.35
CA PHE A 67 -23.63 13.41 28.24
C PHE A 67 -24.00 14.04 26.89
N SER A 68 -25.26 14.47 26.73
CA SER A 68 -25.77 15.19 25.57
C SER A 68 -27.02 15.98 25.98
N SER A 69 -27.36 17.02 25.23
CA SER A 69 -28.59 17.80 25.39
C SER A 69 -29.88 16.96 25.30
N HIS A 70 -29.79 15.75 24.73
CA HIS A 70 -30.92 14.83 24.56
C HIS A 70 -30.81 13.55 25.41
N SER A 71 -29.65 13.30 26.03
CA SER A 71 -29.42 12.08 26.80
C SER A 71 -30.18 12.12 28.13
N LYS A 72 -30.76 10.98 28.50
CA LYS A 72 -31.27 10.74 29.86
C LYS A 72 -30.14 10.40 30.84
N LEU A 73 -28.95 10.08 30.33
CA LEU A 73 -27.77 9.73 31.10
C LEU A 73 -26.83 10.92 31.23
N GLY A 74 -26.21 11.03 32.40
CA GLY A 74 -25.16 12.00 32.67
C GLY A 74 -24.26 11.54 33.81
N LEU A 75 -23.30 12.38 34.15
CA LEU A 75 -22.38 12.20 35.25
C LEU A 75 -22.66 13.26 36.31
N GLN A 76 -22.86 12.84 37.55
CA GLN A 76 -23.02 13.72 38.69
C GLN A 76 -21.84 13.54 39.64
N SER A 77 -21.06 14.61 39.80
CA SER A 77 -19.98 14.67 40.78
C SER A 77 -20.21 15.84 41.73
N GLY A 78 -19.29 16.08 42.65
CA GLY A 78 -19.39 17.18 43.59
C GLY A 78 -18.24 17.19 44.57
N LEU A 79 -18.26 18.18 45.44
CA LEU A 79 -17.38 18.27 46.60
C LEU A 79 -18.24 18.55 47.82
N TYR A 80 -18.29 17.59 48.73
CA TYR A 80 -19.11 17.64 49.93
C TYR A 80 -18.25 17.61 51.18
N TYR A 81 -18.47 18.56 52.07
CA TYR A 81 -18.13 18.38 53.47
C TYR A 81 -19.12 17.39 54.08
N THR A 82 -18.61 16.34 54.71
CA THR A 82 -19.41 15.32 55.39
C THR A 82 -18.84 15.05 56.77
N ASN A 83 -19.70 15.10 57.78
CA ASN A 83 -19.37 14.64 59.13
C ASN A 83 -19.84 13.19 59.29
N LYS A 84 -18.88 12.27 59.42
CA LYS A 84 -19.08 10.83 59.64
C LYS A 84 -18.62 10.45 61.05
N GLY A 85 -18.76 9.17 61.37
CA GLY A 85 -18.33 8.56 62.63
C GLY A 85 -19.39 7.66 63.25
N ARG A 86 -19.26 7.45 64.56
CA ARG A 86 -20.06 6.49 65.33
C ARG A 86 -20.12 6.85 66.81
N ASN A 87 -21.11 6.31 67.51
CA ASN A 87 -21.02 6.15 68.95
C ASN A 87 -20.56 4.71 69.24
N PHE A 88 -19.82 4.53 70.32
CA PHE A 88 -19.40 3.20 70.75
C PHE A 88 -19.48 3.02 72.26
N SER A 89 -19.65 1.76 72.66
CA SER A 89 -19.61 1.34 74.06
C SER A 89 -18.93 -0.02 74.16
N ALA A 90 -18.02 -0.17 75.13
CA ALA A 90 -17.29 -1.40 75.39
C ALA A 90 -17.44 -1.80 76.86
N LYS A 91 -17.57 -3.10 77.10
CA LYS A 91 -17.48 -3.71 78.43
C LYS A 91 -16.24 -4.57 78.47
N PHE A 92 -15.45 -4.45 79.53
CA PHE A 92 -14.18 -5.16 79.69
C PHE A 92 -14.28 -6.20 80.80
N ASP A 93 -13.50 -7.26 80.69
CA ASP A 93 -13.37 -8.26 81.74
C ASP A 93 -12.50 -7.70 82.86
N THR A 94 -13.11 -7.39 84.00
CA THR A 94 -12.41 -6.84 85.16
C THR A 94 -11.46 -7.84 85.83
N ALA A 95 -11.47 -9.12 85.44
CA ALA A 95 -10.48 -10.11 85.90
C ALA A 95 -9.13 -9.92 85.20
N SER A 96 -9.14 -9.42 83.95
CA SER A 96 -7.95 -9.25 83.12
C SER A 96 -7.59 -7.78 82.81
N SER A 97 -8.55 -6.87 82.99
CA SER A 97 -8.41 -5.43 82.71
C SER A 97 -8.68 -4.57 83.95
N THR A 98 -8.02 -3.41 84.03
CA THR A 98 -8.32 -2.38 85.04
C THR A 98 -9.57 -1.55 84.69
N LEU A 99 -10.12 -1.75 83.49
CA LEU A 99 -11.28 -1.05 82.97
C LEU A 99 -12.54 -1.90 83.18
N SER A 100 -13.69 -1.26 83.47
CA SER A 100 -14.99 -1.93 83.56
C SER A 100 -15.89 -1.59 82.37
N HIS A 101 -15.99 -0.30 82.03
CA HIS A 101 -16.82 0.20 80.94
C HIS A 101 -16.11 1.33 80.19
N ALA A 102 -16.34 1.44 78.89
CA ALA A 102 -16.02 2.65 78.14
C ALA A 102 -17.19 3.04 77.23
N THR A 103 -17.48 4.33 77.17
CA THR A 103 -18.38 4.91 76.17
C THR A 103 -17.64 5.98 75.41
N GLY A 104 -18.00 6.19 74.15
CA GLY A 104 -17.35 7.23 73.37
C GLY A 104 -18.09 7.62 72.12
N LYS A 105 -17.66 8.75 71.57
CA LYS A 105 -18.14 9.32 70.32
C LYS A 105 -16.95 9.61 69.43
N GLN A 106 -17.07 9.20 68.18
CA GLN A 106 -16.08 9.44 67.16
C GLN A 106 -16.70 10.34 66.09
N TYR A 107 -15.99 11.41 65.77
CA TYR A 107 -16.33 12.39 64.75
C TYR A 107 -15.20 12.43 63.75
N VAL A 108 -15.51 12.25 62.48
CA VAL A 108 -14.53 12.41 61.41
C VAL A 108 -15.09 13.34 60.34
N ASN A 109 -14.30 14.33 59.96
CA ASN A 109 -14.66 15.38 59.03
C ASN A 109 -13.94 15.10 57.71
N ASN A 110 -14.73 14.86 56.66
CA ASN A 110 -14.19 14.45 55.38
C ASN A 110 -14.66 15.38 54.25
N LEU A 111 -13.82 15.51 53.23
CA LEU A 111 -14.19 16.04 51.93
C LEU A 111 -14.47 14.86 50.99
N GLU A 112 -15.73 14.69 50.60
CA GLU A 112 -16.19 13.60 49.75
C GLU A 112 -16.46 14.08 48.31
N ILE A 113 -15.93 13.32 47.37
CA ILE A 113 -16.07 13.53 45.93
C ILE A 113 -16.74 12.27 45.34
N PRO A 114 -18.08 12.28 45.16
CA PRO A 114 -18.78 11.20 44.48
C PRO A 114 -18.58 11.31 42.96
N LEU A 115 -18.69 10.20 42.25
CA LEU A 115 -18.69 10.13 40.80
C LEU A 115 -19.82 9.19 40.35
N ASN A 116 -21.03 9.74 40.24
CA ASN A 116 -22.23 8.96 39.99
C ASN A 116 -22.62 9.00 38.52
N LEU A 117 -22.85 7.85 37.91
CA LEU A 117 -23.60 7.77 36.67
C LEU A 117 -25.08 8.00 37.02
N VAL A 118 -25.72 9.01 36.43
CA VAL A 118 -27.10 9.39 36.72
C VAL A 118 -28.02 9.15 35.53
N LEU A 119 -29.17 8.55 35.81
CA LEU A 119 -30.32 8.46 34.92
C LEU A 119 -31.36 9.50 35.35
N LYS A 120 -31.78 10.34 34.40
CA LYS A 120 -32.79 11.38 34.58
C LYS A 120 -34.00 11.11 33.72
N LEU A 121 -35.12 10.78 34.37
CA LEU A 121 -36.39 10.53 33.71
C LEU A 121 -37.28 11.77 33.84
N LYS A 122 -37.68 12.35 32.71
CA LYS A 122 -38.63 13.47 32.69
C LYS A 122 -40.00 12.96 33.09
N LEU A 123 -40.54 13.48 34.19
CA LEU A 123 -41.91 13.22 34.66
C LEU A 123 -42.88 14.35 34.28
N GLY A 124 -42.37 15.53 33.91
CA GLY A 124 -43.18 16.66 33.46
C GLY A 124 -42.33 17.79 32.88
N LYS A 125 -42.94 18.95 32.60
CA LYS A 125 -42.25 20.10 31.97
C LYS A 125 -41.03 20.61 32.76
N LYS A 126 -41.06 20.50 34.09
CA LYS A 126 -39.98 20.95 35.00
C LYS A 126 -39.60 19.91 36.04
N THR A 127 -40.08 18.68 35.93
CA THR A 127 -39.91 17.64 36.95
C THR A 127 -39.12 16.47 36.38
N ASN A 128 -38.03 16.11 37.04
CA ASN A 128 -37.23 14.93 36.68
C ASN A 128 -37.06 14.01 37.90
N LEU A 129 -37.20 12.70 37.71
CA LEU A 129 -36.67 11.71 38.63
C LEU A 129 -35.18 11.50 38.33
N VAL A 130 -34.34 11.54 39.37
CA VAL A 130 -32.89 11.36 39.29
C VAL A 130 -32.51 10.11 40.08
N MET A 131 -31.85 9.18 39.40
CA MET A 131 -31.30 7.97 40.00
C MET A 131 -29.82 7.94 39.66
N GLY A 132 -28.95 7.83 40.66
CA GLY A 132 -27.52 7.79 40.45
C GLY A 132 -26.84 6.75 41.32
N ALA A 133 -25.76 6.17 40.80
CA ALA A 133 -24.87 5.33 41.58
C ALA A 133 -23.45 5.43 41.04
N GLY A 134 -22.47 5.23 41.91
CA GLY A 134 -21.07 5.24 41.51
C GLY A 134 -20.09 5.23 42.67
N PRO A 135 -18.78 5.23 42.38
CA PRO A 135 -17.77 5.31 43.41
C PRO A 135 -17.72 6.70 44.06
N TYR A 136 -17.16 6.77 45.26
CA TYR A 136 -16.72 8.02 45.86
C TYR A 136 -15.31 7.89 46.43
N ALA A 137 -14.61 9.02 46.49
CA ALA A 137 -13.40 9.19 47.28
C ALA A 137 -13.67 10.20 48.39
N SER A 138 -13.16 9.94 49.59
CA SER A 138 -13.40 10.74 50.79
C SER A 138 -12.08 11.00 51.50
N PHE A 139 -11.71 12.25 51.64
CA PHE A 139 -10.47 12.69 52.27
C PHE A 139 -10.73 13.10 53.71
N LEU A 140 -10.20 12.34 54.66
CA LEU A 140 -10.23 12.68 56.07
C LEU A 140 -9.20 13.78 56.34
N PHE A 141 -9.63 14.88 56.96
CA PHE A 141 -8.72 15.99 57.27
C PHE A 141 -8.75 16.42 58.75
N SER A 142 -9.77 16.01 59.50
CA SER A 142 -9.91 16.34 60.91
C SER A 142 -10.86 15.35 61.58
N GLY A 143 -10.75 15.21 62.89
CA GLY A 143 -11.75 14.52 63.68
C GLY A 143 -11.44 14.58 65.17
N LEU A 144 -12.34 14.00 65.92
CA LEU A 144 -12.42 14.10 67.36
C LEU A 144 -12.90 12.75 67.88
N GLU A 145 -12.16 12.15 68.81
CA GLU A 145 -12.64 11.00 69.57
C GLU A 145 -12.73 11.37 71.05
N GLN A 146 -13.92 11.29 71.60
CA GLN A 146 -14.17 11.47 73.04
C GLN A 146 -14.50 10.11 73.65
N ARG A 147 -13.80 9.74 74.72
CA ARG A 147 -13.99 8.48 75.42
C ARG A 147 -14.10 8.73 76.92
N THR A 148 -15.17 8.25 77.53
CA THR A 148 -15.32 8.18 78.98
C THR A 148 -15.09 6.74 79.41
N ILE A 149 -14.08 6.52 80.25
CA ILE A 149 -13.69 5.23 80.80
C ILE A 149 -14.10 5.18 82.26
N THR A 150 -14.74 4.08 82.65
CA THR A 150 -14.99 3.69 84.04
C THR A 150 -13.99 2.62 84.43
N ASN A 151 -13.18 2.90 85.44
CA ASN A 151 -12.22 1.95 85.99
C ASN A 151 -12.93 0.92 86.89
N LYS A 152 -12.21 -0.14 87.26
CA LYS A 152 -12.73 -1.19 88.17
C LYS A 152 -13.07 -0.65 89.57
N ASP A 153 -12.41 0.42 90.01
CA ASP A 153 -12.66 1.11 91.28
C ASP A 153 -13.84 2.09 91.24
N GLY A 154 -14.51 2.22 90.09
CA GLY A 154 -15.63 3.15 89.88
C GLY A 154 -15.23 4.58 89.50
N SER A 155 -13.93 4.90 89.44
CA SER A 155 -13.46 6.21 89.00
C SER A 155 -13.73 6.42 87.50
N LEU A 156 -14.06 7.66 87.13
CA LEU A 156 -14.32 8.06 85.75
C LEU A 156 -13.17 8.88 85.19
N GLN A 157 -12.72 8.55 83.99
CA GLN A 157 -11.73 9.30 83.23
C GLN A 157 -12.32 9.69 81.88
N SER A 158 -12.25 10.98 81.54
CA SER A 158 -12.63 11.48 80.21
C SER A 158 -11.37 11.78 79.41
N LEU A 159 -11.24 11.13 78.27
CA LEU A 159 -10.15 11.28 77.31
C LEU A 159 -10.70 11.93 76.05
N GLU A 160 -9.99 12.93 75.56
CA GLU A 160 -10.30 13.56 74.29
C GLU A 160 -9.08 13.51 73.39
N ASN A 161 -9.27 13.01 72.16
CA ASN A 161 -8.24 12.97 71.13
C ASN A 161 -8.67 13.84 69.95
N THR A 162 -8.04 15.01 69.84
CA THR A 162 -8.19 15.98 68.74
C THR A 162 -7.07 15.87 67.70
N ASP A 163 -5.94 15.24 68.05
CA ASP A 163 -4.78 15.05 67.18
C ASP A 163 -4.81 13.64 66.56
N MET A 164 -5.85 13.38 65.77
CA MET A 164 -5.94 12.13 65.01
C MET A 164 -4.81 12.11 63.97
N LYS A 165 -3.74 11.38 64.27
CA LYS A 165 -2.59 11.25 63.36
C LYS A 165 -3.00 10.48 62.11
N ILE A 166 -2.98 11.18 60.98
CA ILE A 166 -3.35 10.67 59.68
C ILE A 166 -2.10 10.09 59.00
N THR A 167 -1.99 8.76 58.94
CA THR A 167 -0.88 8.04 58.28
C THR A 167 -1.31 6.61 57.95
N THR A 168 -0.60 5.94 57.05
CA THR A 168 -0.85 4.56 56.64
C THR A 168 -0.27 3.51 57.61
N ALA A 169 0.24 3.94 58.77
CA ALA A 169 0.79 3.03 59.77
C ALA A 169 -0.33 2.30 60.55
N PRO A 170 -0.07 1.06 61.04
CA PRO A 170 -1.03 0.36 61.91
C PRO A 170 -1.39 1.17 63.16
N GLY A 171 -2.67 1.15 63.57
CA GLY A 171 -3.18 1.90 64.72
C GLY A 171 -3.60 3.34 64.42
N MET A 172 -3.58 3.76 63.15
CA MET A 172 -3.77 5.15 62.71
C MET A 172 -4.95 5.28 61.75
N TYR A 173 -5.37 6.53 61.53
CA TYR A 173 -6.45 6.87 60.62
C TYR A 173 -5.94 7.02 59.18
N ASN A 174 -6.61 6.37 58.24
CA ASN A 174 -6.31 6.50 56.83
C ASN A 174 -6.81 7.85 56.29
N ASN A 175 -5.97 8.53 55.51
CA ASN A 175 -6.28 9.83 54.93
C ASN A 175 -7.33 9.78 53.82
N ILE A 176 -7.45 8.64 53.14
CA ILE A 176 -8.29 8.44 51.97
C ILE A 176 -9.15 7.21 52.21
N GLU A 177 -10.45 7.41 52.09
CA GLU A 177 -11.46 6.36 52.05
C GLU A 177 -12.07 6.33 50.64
N TYR A 178 -12.30 5.15 50.10
CA TYR A 178 -13.08 4.97 48.88
C TYR A 178 -14.23 3.99 49.11
N GLY A 179 -15.31 4.20 48.38
CA GLY A 179 -16.50 3.38 48.52
C GLY A 179 -17.46 3.55 47.36
N VAL A 180 -18.67 3.04 47.55
CA VAL A 180 -19.78 3.17 46.60
C VAL A 180 -20.89 4.00 47.22
N ASN A 181 -21.58 4.78 46.40
CA ASN A 181 -22.75 5.53 46.84
C ASN A 181 -23.88 5.41 45.80
N GLY A 182 -25.09 5.66 46.29
CA GLY A 182 -26.28 5.80 45.48
C GLY A 182 -27.06 7.06 45.88
N THR A 183 -27.75 7.65 44.92
CA THR A 183 -28.66 8.78 45.12
C THR A 183 -29.97 8.55 44.39
N LEU A 184 -31.06 8.96 45.03
CA LEU A 184 -32.40 8.95 44.46
C LEU A 184 -33.06 10.28 44.80
N GLY A 185 -33.57 11.00 43.81
CA GLY A 185 -34.14 12.31 44.06
C GLY A 185 -35.07 12.81 42.96
N PHE A 186 -35.67 13.97 43.22
CA PHE A 186 -36.53 14.67 42.29
C PHE A 186 -35.97 16.08 42.06
N GLU A 187 -35.87 16.47 40.80
CA GLU A 187 -35.59 17.84 40.39
C GLU A 187 -36.88 18.57 40.05
N PHE A 188 -37.05 19.78 40.57
CA PHE A 188 -38.15 20.68 40.30
C PHE A 188 -37.60 22.01 39.77
N GLY A 189 -37.34 22.06 38.46
CA GLY A 189 -36.73 23.20 37.78
C GLY A 189 -35.32 23.50 38.30
N ARG A 190 -35.22 24.38 39.31
CA ARG A 190 -33.96 24.77 39.96
C ARG A 190 -33.70 24.07 41.29
N PHE A 191 -34.68 23.37 41.85
CA PHE A 191 -34.52 22.68 43.13
C PHE A 191 -34.26 21.20 42.90
N ILE A 192 -33.49 20.57 43.80
CA ILE A 192 -33.34 19.12 43.88
C ILE A 192 -33.58 18.67 45.31
N VAL A 193 -34.35 17.60 45.49
CA VAL A 193 -34.51 16.91 46.76
C VAL A 193 -34.04 15.48 46.55
N SER A 194 -33.04 15.04 47.30
CA SER A 194 -32.39 13.75 47.08
C SER A 194 -32.07 13.01 48.37
N GLY A 195 -32.42 11.73 48.42
CA GLY A 195 -31.83 10.76 49.33
C GLY A 195 -30.47 10.29 48.82
N HIS A 196 -29.57 9.95 49.74
CA HIS A 196 -28.27 9.35 49.43
C HIS A 196 -27.95 8.23 50.42
N TYR A 197 -27.25 7.21 49.93
CA TYR A 197 -26.68 6.13 50.72
C TYR A 197 -25.23 5.93 50.27
N SER A 198 -24.30 5.78 51.20
CA SER A 198 -22.90 5.47 50.88
C SER A 198 -22.35 4.38 51.79
N GLU A 199 -21.46 3.56 51.24
CA GLU A 199 -20.77 2.48 51.94
C GLU A 199 -19.30 2.46 51.54
N GLY A 200 -18.43 2.60 52.54
CA GLY A 200 -16.99 2.53 52.39
C GLY A 200 -16.56 1.11 52.07
N LEU A 201 -15.63 0.97 51.14
CA LEU A 201 -15.01 -0.32 50.78
C LEU A 201 -13.64 -0.49 51.43
N SER A 202 -12.93 0.62 51.68
CA SER A 202 -11.69 0.68 52.44
C SER A 202 -11.94 0.95 53.93
N ASP A 203 -11.11 0.37 54.79
CA ASP A 203 -11.13 0.70 56.21
C ASP A 203 -10.56 2.10 56.44
N PHE A 204 -11.27 2.95 57.20
CA PHE A 204 -10.77 4.29 57.54
C PHE A 204 -9.83 4.26 58.75
N TYR A 205 -9.81 3.17 59.49
CA TYR A 205 -8.97 2.96 60.66
C TYR A 205 -8.40 1.53 60.62
N SER A 206 -7.08 1.40 60.72
CA SER A 206 -6.40 0.11 60.76
C SER A 206 -6.09 -0.26 62.21
N ASN A 207 -6.78 -1.24 62.77
CA ASN A 207 -6.39 -1.79 64.07
C ASN A 207 -5.31 -2.84 63.84
N GLY A 208 -4.05 -2.48 64.15
CA GLY A 208 -2.87 -3.25 63.76
C GLY A 208 -2.80 -4.71 64.21
N ASN A 209 -3.71 -5.20 65.05
CA ASN A 209 -3.69 -6.58 65.57
C ASN A 209 -5.05 -7.29 65.57
N ALA A 210 -6.12 -6.70 65.03
CA ALA A 210 -7.43 -7.36 64.95
C ALA A 210 -8.03 -7.10 63.57
N GLY A 211 -8.37 -8.16 62.82
CA GLY A 211 -8.99 -8.10 61.49
C GLY A 211 -10.41 -7.52 61.45
N ALA A 212 -10.68 -6.52 62.30
CA ALA A 212 -11.92 -5.77 62.34
C ALA A 212 -11.93 -4.73 61.21
N ALA A 213 -12.90 -4.88 60.32
CA ALA A 213 -13.18 -3.89 59.28
C ALA A 213 -13.90 -2.68 59.88
N PHE A 214 -13.38 -1.49 59.61
CA PHE A 214 -13.96 -0.21 60.06
C PHE A 214 -14.33 0.61 58.83
N LYS A 215 -15.55 0.40 58.35
CA LYS A 215 -16.07 1.03 57.12
C LYS A 215 -17.23 1.95 57.46
N HIS A 216 -17.25 3.15 56.91
CA HIS A 216 -18.38 4.06 57.10
C HIS A 216 -19.57 3.61 56.25
N ARG A 217 -20.77 3.67 56.84
CA ARG A 217 -22.05 3.65 56.13
C ARG A 217 -22.79 4.94 56.44
N THR A 218 -23.20 5.67 55.41
CA THR A 218 -24.02 6.87 55.59
C THR A 218 -25.32 6.78 54.82
N MET A 219 -26.38 7.34 55.40
CA MET A 219 -27.67 7.50 54.73
C MET A 219 -28.26 8.85 55.12
N GLY A 220 -28.76 9.61 54.15
CA GLY A 220 -29.26 10.95 54.43
C GLY A 220 -30.16 11.51 53.35
N ALA A 221 -30.65 12.71 53.61
CA ALA A 221 -31.46 13.48 52.69
C ALA A 221 -30.87 14.88 52.54
N SER A 222 -30.95 15.42 51.33
CA SER A 222 -30.41 16.73 51.00
C SER A 222 -31.35 17.50 50.10
N VAL A 223 -31.32 18.82 50.25
CA VAL A 223 -31.98 19.78 49.37
C VAL A 223 -30.89 20.59 48.67
N GLY A 224 -31.10 20.88 47.40
CA GLY A 224 -30.17 21.67 46.61
C GLY A 224 -30.84 22.67 45.69
N PHE A 225 -30.06 23.67 45.30
CA PHE A 225 -30.46 24.74 44.38
C PHE A 225 -29.44 24.90 43.26
N TYR A 226 -29.89 24.71 42.02
CA TYR A 226 -29.10 24.89 40.80
C TYR A 226 -28.90 26.38 40.49
N LEU A 227 -27.64 26.77 40.31
CA LEU A 227 -27.22 28.15 40.03
C LEU A 227 -27.51 28.55 38.56
N SER A 228 -27.42 27.59 37.62
CA SER A 228 -27.73 27.82 36.20
C SER A 228 -29.20 27.49 35.86
N LYS A 229 -29.79 28.21 34.88
CA LYS A 229 -31.10 27.83 34.30
C LYS A 229 -30.90 26.58 33.44
N ALA A 230 -31.85 25.65 33.48
CA ALA A 230 -31.87 24.53 32.54
C ALA A 230 -31.96 25.08 31.10
N SER A 231 -31.02 24.67 30.23
CA SER A 231 -31.00 25.06 28.82
C SER A 231 -32.36 24.76 28.16
N LYS A 232 -32.91 25.73 27.43
CA LYS A 232 -34.13 25.51 26.63
C LYS A 232 -33.76 24.51 25.55
N ARG A 233 -34.43 23.35 25.57
CA ARG A 233 -34.40 22.37 24.50
C ARG A 233 -35.03 23.02 23.27
N THR A 234 -34.24 23.53 22.34
CA THR A 234 -34.75 23.91 21.02
C THR A 234 -35.20 22.60 20.37
N GLU A 235 -36.49 22.44 20.14
CA GLU A 235 -36.99 21.32 19.36
C GLU A 235 -36.37 21.44 17.97
N LYS A 236 -35.62 20.40 17.57
CA LYS A 236 -35.01 20.34 16.25
C LYS A 236 -36.15 20.27 15.24
N VAL A 237 -36.36 21.34 14.50
CA VAL A 237 -37.31 21.37 13.38
C VAL A 237 -36.83 20.33 12.36
N ARG A 238 -37.78 19.59 11.77
CA ARG A 238 -37.47 18.55 10.78
C ARG A 238 -36.86 19.22 9.54
N ASP A 239 -35.69 18.72 9.18
CA ASP A 239 -34.83 19.14 8.07
C ASP A 239 -34.18 17.83 7.60
N ARG A 240 -34.75 17.26 6.54
CA ARG A 240 -34.57 15.86 6.13
C ARG A 240 -33.33 15.66 5.28
N ASP A 241 -33.08 16.56 4.35
CA ASP A 241 -31.91 16.60 3.48
C ASP A 241 -30.71 17.32 4.15
N LYS A 242 -30.95 18.09 5.22
CA LYS A 242 -29.94 18.76 6.06
C LYS A 242 -29.20 19.87 5.32
N ASP A 243 -29.91 20.60 4.46
CA ASP A 243 -29.38 21.79 3.80
C ASP A 243 -29.44 23.06 4.69
N GLY A 244 -30.11 22.96 5.85
CA GLY A 244 -30.29 24.05 6.81
C GLY A 244 -31.63 24.77 6.69
N ILE A 245 -32.47 24.37 5.73
CA ILE A 245 -33.81 24.89 5.49
C ILE A 245 -34.81 23.85 6.03
N PRO A 246 -35.70 24.24 6.96
CA PRO A 246 -36.70 23.29 7.47
C PRO A 246 -37.61 22.73 6.36
N ASP A 247 -38.01 21.45 6.43
CA ASP A 247 -38.94 20.78 5.48
C ASP A 247 -40.20 21.63 5.17
N SER A 248 -40.62 22.50 6.09
CA SER A 248 -41.79 23.39 5.92
C SER A 248 -41.57 24.58 4.98
N LYS A 249 -40.31 24.90 4.67
CA LYS A 249 -39.87 26.04 3.84
C LYS A 249 -39.05 25.60 2.63
N ASP A 250 -38.72 24.32 2.57
CA ASP A 250 -37.92 23.70 1.53
C ASP A 250 -38.83 23.20 0.39
N ILE A 251 -38.53 23.63 -0.84
CA ILE A 251 -39.21 23.18 -2.08
C ILE A 251 -38.73 21.79 -2.49
N CYS A 252 -37.50 21.42 -2.12
CA CYS A 252 -36.89 20.11 -2.38
C CYS A 252 -36.50 19.37 -1.08
N PRO A 253 -37.46 19.00 -0.18
CA PRO A 253 -37.20 18.43 1.16
C PRO A 253 -36.34 17.16 1.23
N ASP A 254 -36.02 16.53 0.10
CA ASP A 254 -35.28 15.28 0.01
C ASP A 254 -33.90 15.48 -0.67
N VAL A 255 -33.58 16.68 -1.20
CA VAL A 255 -32.38 16.95 -1.98
C VAL A 255 -31.72 18.23 -1.49
N ARG A 256 -30.46 18.11 -1.04
CA ARG A 256 -29.68 19.24 -0.52
C ARG A 256 -29.64 20.42 -1.47
N GLY A 257 -30.18 21.55 -1.04
CA GLY A 257 -30.13 22.79 -1.78
C GLY A 257 -29.46 23.95 -1.07
N ILE A 258 -29.75 25.14 -1.57
CA ILE A 258 -29.32 26.41 -0.98
C ILE A 258 -30.49 27.38 -0.85
N GLU A 259 -30.35 28.37 0.02
CA GLU A 259 -31.39 29.35 0.31
C GLU A 259 -31.83 30.13 -0.94
N LYS A 260 -30.88 30.45 -1.86
CA LYS A 260 -31.16 31.14 -3.13
C LYS A 260 -32.21 30.41 -3.98
N TYR A 261 -32.26 29.08 -3.88
CA TYR A 261 -33.18 28.21 -4.63
C TYR A 261 -34.22 27.54 -3.71
N ASN A 262 -34.50 28.14 -2.54
CA ASN A 262 -35.49 27.65 -1.57
C ASN A 262 -35.33 26.16 -1.21
N GLY A 263 -34.08 25.72 -1.05
CA GLY A 263 -33.74 24.35 -0.68
C GLY A 263 -33.63 23.37 -1.83
N CYS A 264 -33.70 23.85 -3.08
CA CYS A 264 -33.30 23.06 -4.24
C CYS A 264 -31.82 23.27 -4.59
N PRO A 265 -31.17 22.27 -5.23
CA PRO A 265 -29.83 22.42 -5.78
C PRO A 265 -29.82 23.49 -6.89
N ILE A 266 -28.64 24.03 -7.17
CA ILE A 266 -28.45 24.96 -8.30
C ILE A 266 -28.82 24.21 -9.59
N PRO A 267 -29.58 24.82 -10.52
CA PRO A 267 -29.89 24.21 -11.80
C PRO A 267 -28.61 23.76 -12.53
N ASP A 268 -28.69 22.58 -13.13
CA ASP A 268 -27.68 21.95 -13.98
C ASP A 268 -28.50 21.22 -15.06
N ARG A 269 -28.65 21.87 -16.22
CA ARG A 269 -29.65 21.52 -17.22
C ARG A 269 -29.22 20.38 -18.13
N ASP A 270 -27.95 20.33 -18.51
CA ASP A 270 -27.37 19.24 -19.30
C ASP A 270 -26.79 18.10 -18.45
N LYS A 271 -26.68 18.30 -17.13
CA LYS A 271 -26.29 17.31 -16.13
C LYS A 271 -24.83 16.90 -16.24
N ASP A 272 -23.97 17.82 -16.62
CA ASP A 272 -22.53 17.60 -16.76
C ASP A 272 -21.75 17.75 -15.43
N GLY A 273 -22.42 18.25 -14.38
CA GLY A 273 -21.85 18.46 -13.05
C GLY A 273 -21.33 19.87 -12.79
N VAL A 274 -21.39 20.76 -13.79
CA VAL A 274 -21.21 22.21 -13.68
C VAL A 274 -22.61 22.83 -13.62
N ASN A 275 -22.83 23.72 -12.67
CA ASN A 275 -24.15 24.35 -12.54
C ASN A 275 -24.32 25.48 -13.56
N ASP A 276 -25.57 25.74 -13.99
CA ASP A 276 -25.95 26.76 -14.97
C ASP A 276 -25.40 28.18 -14.67
N GLU A 277 -25.00 28.50 -13.43
CA GLU A 277 -24.38 29.80 -13.09
C GLU A 277 -22.88 29.88 -13.41
N LEU A 278 -22.20 28.73 -13.47
CA LEU A 278 -20.78 28.58 -13.78
C LEU A 278 -20.55 27.97 -15.17
N ASP A 279 -21.60 27.46 -15.79
CA ASP A 279 -21.59 26.83 -17.10
C ASP A 279 -21.71 27.86 -18.23
N VAL A 280 -20.72 27.83 -19.14
CA VAL A 280 -20.66 28.65 -20.35
C VAL A 280 -21.50 28.04 -21.48
N CYS A 281 -21.76 26.72 -21.43
CA CYS A 281 -22.54 25.95 -22.39
C CYS A 281 -23.72 25.20 -21.72
N PRO A 282 -24.71 25.88 -21.09
CA PRO A 282 -25.72 25.24 -20.21
C PRO A 282 -26.70 24.25 -20.85
N ASP A 283 -26.59 23.99 -22.15
CA ASP A 283 -27.45 23.07 -22.90
C ASP A 283 -26.63 21.93 -23.54
N GLU A 284 -25.30 21.90 -23.37
CA GLU A 284 -24.38 20.95 -23.99
C GLU A 284 -23.41 20.38 -22.95
N PRO A 285 -23.44 19.07 -22.66
CA PRO A 285 -22.69 18.52 -21.55
C PRO A 285 -21.18 18.67 -21.76
N GLY A 286 -20.49 19.26 -20.79
CA GLY A 286 -19.06 19.46 -20.79
C GLY A 286 -18.37 19.01 -19.52
N ILE A 287 -17.25 19.66 -19.22
CA ILE A 287 -16.49 19.41 -17.99
C ILE A 287 -16.09 20.72 -17.33
N GLU A 288 -15.91 20.69 -16.00
CA GLU A 288 -15.55 21.87 -15.19
C GLU A 288 -14.30 22.60 -15.72
N LYS A 289 -13.33 21.86 -16.27
CA LYS A 289 -12.09 22.41 -16.84
C LYS A 289 -12.36 23.41 -17.99
N TYR A 290 -13.44 23.20 -18.75
CA TYR A 290 -13.88 24.07 -19.84
C TYR A 290 -15.15 24.84 -19.49
N ALA A 291 -15.40 25.05 -18.19
CA ALA A 291 -16.57 25.76 -17.68
C ALA A 291 -17.88 25.22 -18.26
N GLY A 292 -18.04 23.89 -18.25
CA GLY A 292 -19.26 23.21 -18.70
C GLY A 292 -19.40 23.04 -20.22
N CYS A 293 -18.41 23.46 -21.00
CA CYS A 293 -18.37 23.17 -22.44
C CYS A 293 -17.69 21.84 -22.76
N ALA A 294 -18.06 21.25 -23.90
CA ALA A 294 -17.39 20.10 -24.47
C ALA A 294 -15.88 20.38 -24.66
N ILE A 295 -15.07 19.32 -24.56
CA ILE A 295 -13.62 19.43 -24.77
C ILE A 295 -13.40 19.88 -26.23
N PRO A 296 -12.64 20.96 -26.47
CA PRO A 296 -12.37 21.43 -27.82
C PRO A 296 -11.75 20.32 -28.70
N ASP A 297 -12.25 20.22 -29.92
CA ASP A 297 -11.72 19.40 -31.02
C ASP A 297 -11.46 20.36 -32.18
N SER A 298 -10.18 20.72 -32.37
CA SER A 298 -9.75 21.81 -33.24
C SER A 298 -9.86 21.45 -34.73
N ASP A 299 -9.64 20.20 -35.08
CA ASP A 299 -9.61 19.72 -36.46
C ASP A 299 -10.83 18.85 -36.84
N ASN A 300 -11.71 18.57 -35.86
CA ASN A 300 -12.96 17.84 -35.98
C ASN A 300 -12.79 16.40 -36.45
N ASP A 301 -11.69 15.74 -36.07
CA ASP A 301 -11.43 14.34 -36.40
C ASP A 301 -12.11 13.33 -35.45
N GLY A 302 -12.75 13.84 -34.38
CA GLY A 302 -13.46 13.06 -33.37
C GLY A 302 -12.59 12.64 -32.18
N VAL A 303 -11.34 13.10 -32.11
CA VAL A 303 -10.46 13.02 -30.94
C VAL A 303 -10.31 14.42 -30.37
N ASN A 304 -10.59 14.59 -29.09
CA ASN A 304 -10.49 15.91 -28.47
C ASN A 304 -9.03 16.35 -28.31
N ASN A 305 -8.80 17.66 -28.26
CA ASN A 305 -7.45 18.26 -28.21
C ASN A 305 -6.58 17.81 -27.01
N GLU A 306 -7.15 17.22 -25.96
CA GLU A 306 -6.36 16.67 -24.84
C GLU A 306 -5.85 15.25 -25.10
N GLU A 307 -6.60 14.48 -25.88
CA GLU A 307 -6.26 13.12 -26.30
C GLU A 307 -5.60 13.08 -27.69
N ASP A 308 -5.70 14.19 -28.43
CA ASP A 308 -5.12 14.37 -29.74
C ASP A 308 -3.64 14.80 -29.66
N HIS A 309 -2.77 13.97 -30.23
CA HIS A 309 -1.35 14.24 -30.37
C HIS A 309 -1.03 15.15 -31.57
N CYS A 310 -1.98 15.37 -32.46
CA CYS A 310 -1.91 16.20 -33.65
C CYS A 310 -3.11 17.19 -33.76
N PRO A 311 -3.36 18.08 -32.78
CA PRO A 311 -4.61 18.87 -32.65
C PRO A 311 -5.03 19.76 -33.83
N ASP A 312 -4.20 19.93 -34.85
CA ASP A 312 -4.48 20.79 -36.01
C ASP A 312 -4.55 19.99 -37.33
N ILE A 313 -4.40 18.66 -37.29
CA ILE A 313 -4.26 17.80 -38.46
C ILE A 313 -5.15 16.56 -38.29
N PRO A 314 -6.26 16.45 -39.04
CA PRO A 314 -7.20 15.36 -38.84
C PRO A 314 -6.54 13.99 -38.95
N GLY A 315 -6.74 13.17 -37.93
CA GLY A 315 -6.24 11.82 -37.86
C GLY A 315 -7.34 10.82 -37.58
N SER A 316 -6.95 9.75 -36.88
CA SER A 316 -7.90 8.73 -36.45
C SER A 316 -7.75 8.45 -34.97
N PRO A 317 -8.83 8.03 -34.28
CA PRO A 317 -8.76 7.62 -32.88
C PRO A 317 -7.72 6.52 -32.58
N LYS A 318 -7.42 5.67 -33.57
CA LYS A 318 -6.41 4.59 -33.45
C LYS A 318 -5.00 5.14 -33.20
N TYR A 319 -4.69 6.33 -33.70
CA TYR A 319 -3.38 6.99 -33.56
C TYR A 319 -3.47 8.27 -32.75
N HIS A 320 -4.43 8.36 -31.81
CA HIS A 320 -4.58 9.52 -30.92
C HIS A 320 -4.70 10.83 -31.72
N GLY A 321 -5.60 10.86 -32.68
CA GLY A 321 -5.88 12.06 -33.51
C GLY A 321 -4.80 12.39 -34.54
N CYS A 322 -3.73 11.58 -34.64
CA CYS A 322 -2.74 11.76 -35.69
C CYS A 322 -3.08 10.98 -36.98
N PRO A 323 -2.59 11.45 -38.14
CA PRO A 323 -2.52 10.67 -39.36
C PRO A 323 -1.81 9.33 -39.16
N ILE A 324 -2.10 8.37 -40.03
CA ILE A 324 -1.45 7.05 -39.99
C ILE A 324 0.07 7.24 -40.08
N PRO A 325 0.86 6.68 -39.14
CA PRO A 325 2.32 6.81 -39.13
C PRO A 325 2.95 6.32 -40.43
N ASP A 326 3.92 7.08 -40.92
CA ASP A 326 4.84 6.77 -42.01
C ASP A 326 6.23 7.22 -41.52
N SER A 327 6.90 6.32 -40.80
CA SER A 327 8.07 6.59 -39.97
C SER A 327 9.30 6.96 -40.80
N ASP A 328 9.47 6.33 -41.96
CA ASP A 328 10.58 6.59 -42.86
C ASP A 328 10.24 7.57 -44.00
N LYS A 329 8.96 7.91 -44.20
CA LYS A 329 8.47 8.87 -45.20
C LYS A 329 8.73 8.39 -46.63
N ASP A 330 8.57 7.10 -46.88
CA ASP A 330 8.65 6.52 -48.23
C ASP A 330 7.31 6.55 -48.99
N GLY A 331 6.23 6.93 -48.30
CA GLY A 331 4.87 7.03 -48.84
C GLY A 331 4.00 5.81 -48.59
N ILE A 332 4.47 4.83 -47.82
CA ILE A 332 3.72 3.68 -47.33
C ILE A 332 3.60 3.80 -45.82
N ASN A 333 2.40 3.62 -45.29
CA ASN A 333 2.20 3.70 -43.85
C ASN A 333 2.82 2.49 -43.15
N ASP A 334 3.21 2.67 -41.88
CA ASP A 334 3.91 1.66 -41.06
C ASP A 334 3.16 0.32 -40.93
N GLU A 335 1.84 0.28 -41.18
CA GLU A 335 1.05 -0.96 -41.14
C GLU A 335 1.12 -1.76 -42.44
N GLU A 336 1.32 -1.08 -43.56
CA GLU A 336 1.48 -1.65 -44.89
C GLU A 336 2.97 -1.79 -45.28
N ASP A 337 3.87 -1.15 -44.53
CA ASP A 337 5.31 -1.20 -44.71
C ASP A 337 5.94 -2.41 -44.00
N LYS A 338 6.70 -3.22 -44.75
CA LYS A 338 7.47 -4.36 -44.22
C LYS A 338 8.76 -3.91 -43.52
N CYS A 339 9.23 -2.71 -43.79
CA CYS A 339 10.44 -2.07 -43.26
C CYS A 339 10.16 -0.62 -42.78
N PRO A 340 9.28 -0.38 -41.78
CA PRO A 340 8.80 0.96 -41.41
C PRO A 340 9.87 2.02 -41.07
N ASP A 341 11.07 1.58 -40.67
CA ASP A 341 12.16 2.46 -40.27
C ASP A 341 13.15 2.80 -41.40
N VAL A 342 13.00 2.20 -42.60
CA VAL A 342 14.02 2.26 -43.65
C VAL A 342 13.40 2.42 -45.03
N LYS A 343 13.51 3.65 -45.55
CA LYS A 343 12.96 4.04 -46.86
C LYS A 343 13.12 2.97 -47.92
N GLY A 344 12.00 2.52 -48.47
CA GLY A 344 11.98 1.57 -49.55
C GLY A 344 11.22 2.02 -50.78
N LEU A 345 10.81 1.01 -51.54
CA LEU A 345 10.00 1.18 -52.72
C LEU A 345 8.73 0.33 -52.56
N ALA A 346 7.60 0.83 -53.03
CA ALA A 346 6.34 0.09 -53.04
C ALA A 346 6.42 -1.30 -53.69
N LYS A 347 7.28 -1.47 -54.72
CA LYS A 347 7.54 -2.79 -55.33
C LYS A 347 7.98 -3.85 -54.30
N TYR A 348 8.72 -3.45 -53.28
CA TYR A 348 9.24 -4.33 -52.22
C TYR A 348 8.45 -4.22 -50.91
N GLY A 349 7.29 -3.55 -50.92
CA GLY A 349 6.44 -3.33 -49.75
C GLY A 349 7.10 -2.44 -48.71
N GLY A 350 7.68 -1.32 -49.13
CA GLY A 350 8.34 -0.33 -48.26
C GLY A 350 9.77 -0.70 -47.83
N CYS A 351 10.28 -1.85 -48.28
CA CYS A 351 11.66 -2.23 -48.03
C CYS A 351 12.65 -1.70 -49.09
N PRO A 352 13.93 -1.48 -48.71
CA PRO A 352 15.02 -1.29 -49.64
C PRO A 352 15.15 -2.45 -50.63
N ILE A 353 15.83 -2.19 -51.75
CA ILE A 353 16.13 -3.24 -52.74
C ILE A 353 16.89 -4.38 -52.03
N PRO A 354 16.42 -5.64 -52.10
CA PRO A 354 17.06 -6.76 -51.42
C PRO A 354 18.52 -6.96 -51.86
N ASP A 355 19.41 -7.08 -50.87
CA ASP A 355 20.84 -7.42 -50.99
C ASP A 355 21.16 -8.31 -49.79
N THR A 356 20.80 -9.59 -49.92
CA THR A 356 20.75 -10.57 -48.83
C THR A 356 22.11 -10.79 -48.19
N ASP A 357 23.18 -10.76 -48.97
CA ASP A 357 24.54 -10.92 -48.48
C ASP A 357 25.27 -9.60 -48.20
N ASN A 358 24.71 -8.46 -48.58
CA ASN A 358 25.27 -7.12 -48.38
C ASN A 358 26.64 -6.94 -49.06
N ASP A 359 26.81 -7.43 -50.29
CA ASP A 359 28.00 -7.20 -51.10
C ASP A 359 27.89 -6.01 -52.07
N GLY A 360 26.71 -5.38 -52.10
CA GLY A 360 26.40 -4.21 -52.88
C GLY A 360 25.94 -4.53 -54.31
N VAL A 361 25.64 -5.79 -54.63
CA VAL A 361 24.85 -6.23 -55.78
C VAL A 361 23.49 -6.68 -55.25
N ASN A 362 22.39 -6.14 -55.77
CA ASN A 362 21.07 -6.60 -55.32
C ASN A 362 20.80 -8.05 -55.73
N ASP A 363 19.92 -8.74 -55.00
CA ASP A 363 19.58 -10.15 -55.21
C ASP A 363 19.06 -10.45 -56.62
N GLU A 364 18.44 -9.46 -57.30
CA GLU A 364 17.98 -9.61 -58.69
C GLU A 364 19.15 -9.62 -59.71
N GLN A 365 20.31 -9.06 -59.34
CA GLN A 365 21.52 -8.94 -60.16
C GLN A 365 22.68 -9.81 -59.67
N ASP A 366 22.53 -10.42 -58.49
CA ASP A 366 23.52 -11.28 -57.85
C ASP A 366 23.34 -12.74 -58.27
N LYS A 367 24.44 -13.35 -58.75
CA LYS A 367 24.49 -14.78 -59.06
C LYS A 367 24.61 -15.65 -57.81
N CYS A 368 25.11 -15.10 -56.71
CA CYS A 368 25.31 -15.75 -55.43
C CYS A 368 24.63 -14.98 -54.27
N PRO A 369 23.30 -14.77 -54.27
CA PRO A 369 22.61 -13.82 -53.36
C PRO A 369 22.83 -14.02 -51.85
N THR A 370 23.36 -15.16 -51.45
CA THR A 370 23.57 -15.51 -50.03
C THR A 370 25.04 -15.53 -49.61
N VAL A 371 25.99 -15.22 -50.51
CA VAL A 371 27.43 -15.36 -50.27
C VAL A 371 28.22 -14.21 -50.85
N LYS A 372 28.64 -13.28 -49.96
CA LYS A 372 29.36 -12.07 -50.32
C LYS A 372 30.40 -12.27 -51.42
N GLY A 373 30.25 -11.55 -52.51
CA GLY A 373 31.19 -11.52 -53.60
C GLY A 373 31.67 -10.14 -54.00
N LEU A 374 32.24 -10.11 -55.20
CA LEU A 374 32.71 -8.87 -55.80
C LEU A 374 31.73 -8.47 -56.89
N LYS A 375 31.40 -7.18 -57.00
CA LYS A 375 30.56 -6.66 -58.09
C LYS A 375 31.08 -7.05 -59.48
N THR A 376 32.41 -7.13 -59.66
CA THR A 376 33.05 -7.57 -60.91
C THR A 376 32.76 -9.03 -61.26
N ASN A 377 32.41 -9.85 -60.27
CA ASN A 377 32.05 -11.26 -60.41
C ASN A 377 30.56 -11.49 -60.16
N LYS A 378 29.72 -10.47 -60.39
CA LYS A 378 28.26 -10.53 -60.23
C LYS A 378 27.82 -11.08 -58.87
N GLY A 379 28.49 -10.62 -57.82
CA GLY A 379 28.20 -10.94 -56.42
C GLY A 379 28.67 -12.31 -55.92
N CYS A 380 29.46 -13.06 -56.72
CA CYS A 380 30.06 -14.31 -56.25
C CYS A 380 31.48 -14.15 -55.69
N PRO A 381 31.87 -14.90 -54.63
CA PRO A 381 33.19 -14.84 -54.03
C PRO A 381 34.28 -15.35 -55.01
N PRO A 382 35.50 -14.80 -54.98
CA PRO A 382 36.58 -15.33 -55.82
C PRO A 382 36.98 -16.74 -55.37
N VAL A 383 37.32 -17.61 -56.33
CA VAL A 383 37.85 -18.97 -56.03
C VAL A 383 39.11 -18.84 -55.16
N LYS A 384 39.14 -19.53 -54.02
CA LYS A 384 40.28 -19.49 -53.10
C LYS A 384 41.58 -19.87 -53.81
N LYS A 385 42.58 -18.99 -53.77
CA LYS A 385 43.90 -19.21 -54.40
C LYS A 385 44.55 -20.54 -54.00
N GLU A 386 44.34 -20.98 -52.76
CA GLU A 386 44.85 -22.26 -52.25
C GLU A 386 44.26 -23.47 -52.97
N ILE A 387 42.96 -23.44 -53.30
CA ILE A 387 42.29 -24.51 -54.04
C ILE A 387 42.82 -24.53 -55.47
N VAL A 388 42.92 -23.36 -56.11
CA VAL A 388 43.52 -23.22 -57.45
C VAL A 388 44.95 -23.78 -57.48
N GLN A 389 45.76 -23.49 -56.46
CA GLN A 389 47.13 -23.99 -56.36
C GLN A 389 47.19 -25.51 -56.14
N LYS A 390 46.34 -26.07 -55.27
CA LYS A 390 46.28 -27.52 -55.01
C LYS A 390 45.83 -28.28 -56.25
N VAL A 391 44.78 -27.80 -56.92
CA VAL A 391 44.28 -28.41 -58.17
C VAL A 391 45.33 -28.35 -59.27
N ASN A 392 45.96 -27.20 -59.51
CA ASN A 392 47.01 -27.10 -60.53
C ASN A 392 48.28 -27.90 -60.18
N SER A 393 48.63 -28.02 -58.90
CA SER A 393 49.75 -28.86 -58.46
C SER A 393 49.47 -30.35 -58.68
N ALA A 394 48.23 -30.78 -58.42
CA ALA A 394 47.79 -32.13 -58.74
C ALA A 394 47.78 -32.36 -60.26
N ALA A 395 47.24 -31.42 -61.04
CA ALA A 395 47.16 -31.51 -62.50
C ALA A 395 48.55 -31.67 -63.17
N ARG A 396 49.58 -31.00 -62.64
CA ARG A 396 50.98 -31.11 -63.13
C ARG A 396 51.63 -32.48 -62.91
N ARG A 397 51.11 -33.30 -61.99
CA ARG A 397 51.60 -34.66 -61.72
C ARG A 397 50.83 -35.73 -62.50
N ILE A 398 49.93 -35.31 -63.40
CA ILE A 398 49.22 -36.22 -64.29
C ILE A 398 50.16 -36.65 -65.42
N HIS A 399 50.34 -37.96 -65.52
CA HIS A 399 51.15 -38.61 -66.52
C HIS A 399 50.34 -39.68 -67.26
N PHE A 400 50.58 -39.75 -68.56
CA PHE A 400 49.99 -40.74 -69.46
C PHE A 400 51.02 -41.79 -69.82
N ASN A 401 50.56 -42.99 -70.15
CA ASN A 401 51.44 -44.02 -70.72
C ASN A 401 52.09 -43.50 -72.01
N TYR A 402 53.26 -44.04 -72.35
CA TYR A 402 54.05 -43.60 -73.51
C TYR A 402 53.19 -43.61 -74.80
N LYS A 403 53.15 -42.47 -75.50
CA LYS A 403 52.33 -42.22 -76.70
C LYS A 403 50.83 -42.57 -76.55
N SER A 404 50.29 -42.48 -75.34
CA SER A 404 48.90 -42.84 -75.03
C SER A 404 48.11 -41.68 -74.43
N VAL A 405 46.78 -41.86 -74.44
CA VAL A 405 45.78 -41.05 -73.73
C VAL A 405 45.30 -41.75 -72.45
N LEU A 406 45.84 -42.95 -72.16
CA LEU A 406 45.52 -43.72 -70.95
C LEU A 406 46.28 -43.17 -69.75
N LEU A 407 45.53 -42.84 -68.70
CA LEU A 407 46.05 -42.36 -67.41
C LEU A 407 46.80 -43.48 -66.70
N THR A 408 48.00 -43.17 -66.19
CA THR A 408 48.78 -44.09 -65.35
C THR A 408 48.09 -44.29 -64.00
N GLU A 409 48.31 -45.45 -63.35
CA GLU A 409 47.74 -45.73 -62.01
C GLU A 409 48.12 -44.68 -60.95
N PRO A 410 49.38 -44.18 -60.87
CA PRO A 410 49.71 -43.06 -59.99
C PRO A 410 48.91 -41.79 -60.30
N SER A 411 48.63 -41.49 -61.58
CA SER A 411 47.87 -40.30 -61.96
C SER A 411 46.40 -40.42 -61.58
N LYS A 412 45.82 -41.63 -61.65
CA LYS A 412 44.46 -41.89 -61.16
C LYS A 412 44.36 -41.60 -59.65
N LYS A 413 45.38 -41.92 -58.86
CA LYS A 413 45.44 -41.59 -57.42
C LYS A 413 45.50 -40.08 -57.19
N VAL A 414 46.33 -39.35 -57.94
CA VAL A 414 46.39 -37.88 -57.88
C VAL A 414 45.06 -37.25 -58.29
N LEU A 415 44.39 -37.78 -59.32
CA LEU A 415 43.07 -37.29 -59.74
C LEU A 415 41.99 -37.53 -58.69
N LEU A 416 42.12 -38.53 -57.80
CA LEU A 416 41.20 -38.67 -56.66
C LEU A 416 41.34 -37.52 -55.65
N GLU A 417 42.52 -36.90 -55.52
CA GLU A 417 42.70 -35.67 -54.73
C GLU A 417 41.89 -34.52 -55.34
N VAL A 418 41.92 -34.40 -56.68
CA VAL A 418 41.13 -33.41 -57.41
C VAL A 418 39.63 -33.71 -57.28
N VAL A 419 39.20 -34.97 -57.42
CA VAL A 419 37.80 -35.37 -57.21
C VAL A 419 37.35 -34.99 -55.81
N LYS A 420 38.17 -35.24 -54.78
CA LYS A 420 37.85 -34.85 -53.41
C LYS A 420 37.64 -33.34 -53.31
N LEU A 421 38.57 -32.54 -53.84
CA LEU A 421 38.45 -31.08 -53.86
C LEU A 421 37.18 -30.60 -54.59
N LEU A 422 36.83 -31.20 -55.73
CA LEU A 422 35.64 -30.80 -56.49
C LEU A 422 34.31 -31.29 -55.88
N LYS A 423 34.34 -32.34 -55.07
CA LYS A 423 33.20 -32.77 -54.24
C LYS A 423 33.05 -31.87 -53.02
N ASP A 424 34.16 -31.47 -52.41
CA ASP A 424 34.19 -30.55 -51.28
C ASP A 424 33.82 -29.10 -51.69
N ASN A 425 33.86 -28.78 -53.01
CA ASN A 425 33.53 -27.47 -53.59
C ASN A 425 32.60 -27.66 -54.80
N PRO A 426 31.30 -27.99 -54.58
CA PRO A 426 30.35 -28.31 -55.63
C PRO A 426 30.03 -27.15 -56.59
N GLU A 427 30.29 -25.91 -56.18
CA GLU A 427 30.07 -24.67 -56.93
C GLU A 427 31.13 -24.40 -58.02
N LEU A 428 32.24 -25.14 -58.01
CA LEU A 428 33.35 -24.91 -58.94
C LEU A 428 33.15 -25.68 -60.24
N ASN A 429 33.30 -24.98 -61.35
CA ASN A 429 33.46 -25.54 -62.67
C ASN A 429 34.95 -25.64 -63.01
N VAL A 430 35.32 -26.66 -63.80
CA VAL A 430 36.71 -26.92 -64.20
C VAL A 430 36.82 -26.97 -65.71
N SER A 431 37.70 -26.14 -66.27
CA SER A 431 38.20 -26.30 -67.62
C SER A 431 39.54 -27.03 -67.61
N ILE A 432 39.58 -28.21 -68.23
CA ILE A 432 40.75 -29.08 -68.29
C ILE A 432 41.49 -28.79 -69.59
N GLU A 433 42.71 -28.28 -69.46
CA GLU A 433 43.53 -27.82 -70.57
C GLU A 433 44.68 -28.81 -70.84
N GLY A 434 44.71 -29.38 -72.03
CA GLY A 434 45.78 -30.29 -72.47
C GLY A 434 46.87 -29.55 -73.24
N HIS A 435 48.13 -29.89 -72.96
CA HIS A 435 49.29 -29.32 -73.66
C HIS A 435 50.29 -30.40 -74.09
N THR A 436 50.93 -30.19 -75.24
CA THR A 436 52.06 -30.99 -75.73
C THR A 436 53.34 -30.18 -75.79
N SER A 437 54.46 -30.88 -75.97
CA SER A 437 55.71 -30.27 -76.41
C SER A 437 55.69 -30.02 -77.91
N ILE A 438 56.62 -29.18 -78.39
CA ILE A 438 56.71 -28.77 -79.80
C ILE A 438 57.41 -29.80 -80.69
N ASP A 439 58.05 -30.82 -80.10
CA ASP A 439 58.66 -31.91 -80.86
C ASP A 439 57.61 -32.90 -81.40
N GLY A 440 57.99 -33.62 -82.47
CA GLY A 440 57.09 -34.52 -83.19
C GLY A 440 56.26 -33.82 -84.27
N ASN A 441 55.23 -34.51 -84.77
CA ASN A 441 54.40 -34.00 -85.87
C ASN A 441 53.35 -32.99 -85.35
N PRO A 442 53.39 -31.72 -85.78
CA PRO A 442 52.45 -30.69 -85.35
C PRO A 442 50.98 -31.05 -85.59
N ALA A 443 50.67 -31.78 -86.68
CA ALA A 443 49.31 -32.19 -87.01
C ALA A 443 48.64 -33.09 -85.96
N ASN A 444 49.44 -33.68 -85.06
CA ASN A 444 48.96 -34.56 -84.00
C ASN A 444 48.95 -33.90 -82.61
N HIS A 445 49.50 -32.69 -82.45
CA HIS A 445 49.61 -32.03 -81.15
C HIS A 445 48.25 -31.67 -80.57
N ASP A 446 47.39 -31.04 -81.37
CA ASP A 446 46.07 -30.58 -80.91
C ASP A 446 45.19 -31.77 -80.54
N LYS A 447 45.04 -32.74 -81.44
CA LYS A 447 44.27 -33.97 -81.21
C LYS A 447 44.75 -34.74 -79.98
N LEU A 448 46.06 -34.86 -79.80
CA LEU A 448 46.63 -35.57 -78.65
C LEU A 448 46.38 -34.82 -77.34
N SER A 449 46.51 -33.49 -77.35
CA SER A 449 46.28 -32.66 -76.18
C SER A 449 44.81 -32.67 -75.75
N GLU A 450 43.89 -32.56 -76.71
CA GLU A 450 42.45 -32.58 -76.48
C GLU A 450 42.00 -33.96 -75.99
N ALA A 451 42.45 -35.03 -76.64
CA ALA A 451 42.13 -36.39 -76.22
C ALA A 451 42.64 -36.70 -74.79
N ARG A 452 43.79 -36.14 -74.39
CA ARG A 452 44.29 -36.24 -73.01
C ARG A 452 43.45 -35.46 -72.02
N ALA A 453 43.05 -34.24 -72.35
CA ALA A 453 42.15 -33.45 -71.52
C ALA A 453 40.78 -34.13 -71.39
N TYR A 454 40.27 -34.71 -72.47
CA TYR A 454 39.05 -35.51 -72.49
C TYR A 454 39.16 -36.76 -71.62
N SER A 455 40.27 -37.52 -71.69
CA SER A 455 40.51 -38.67 -70.81
C SER A 455 40.46 -38.30 -69.32
N VAL A 456 40.99 -37.12 -68.97
CA VAL A 456 40.91 -36.59 -67.59
C VAL A 456 39.47 -36.24 -67.24
N LYS A 457 38.74 -35.56 -68.13
CA LYS A 457 37.31 -35.25 -67.95
C LYS A 457 36.50 -36.52 -67.69
N ILE A 458 36.58 -37.52 -68.57
CA ILE A 458 35.87 -38.80 -68.43
C ILE A 458 36.24 -39.51 -67.13
N TYR A 459 37.51 -39.45 -66.71
CA TYR A 459 37.89 -40.01 -65.43
C TYR A 459 37.21 -39.30 -64.25
N LEU A 460 37.18 -37.96 -64.23
CA LEU A 460 36.50 -37.20 -63.18
C LEU A 460 34.98 -37.47 -63.17
N GLU A 461 34.34 -37.53 -64.35
CA GLU A 461 32.93 -37.91 -64.49
C GLU A 461 32.66 -39.30 -63.93
N SER A 462 33.50 -40.29 -64.27
CA SER A 462 33.38 -41.66 -63.76
C SER A 462 33.50 -41.78 -62.23
N LYS A 463 34.04 -40.74 -61.56
CA LYS A 463 34.15 -40.64 -60.10
C LYS A 463 33.04 -39.79 -59.47
N GLY A 464 32.06 -39.36 -60.28
CA GLY A 464 30.84 -38.70 -59.83
C GLY A 464 30.90 -37.18 -59.81
N ILE A 465 31.79 -36.55 -60.60
CA ILE A 465 31.70 -35.10 -60.87
C ILE A 465 30.73 -34.88 -62.02
N ALA A 466 29.80 -33.93 -61.87
CA ALA A 466 28.75 -33.69 -62.85
C ALA A 466 29.32 -33.20 -64.20
N PRO A 467 28.85 -33.71 -65.36
CA PRO A 467 29.42 -33.38 -66.67
C PRO A 467 29.33 -31.90 -67.08
N ASP A 468 28.31 -31.20 -66.62
CA ASP A 468 28.07 -29.77 -66.82
C ASP A 468 29.13 -28.88 -66.13
N ARG A 469 29.74 -29.40 -65.05
CA ARG A 469 30.84 -28.74 -64.34
C ARG A 469 32.20 -28.92 -65.01
N LEU A 470 32.30 -29.76 -66.05
CA LEU A 470 33.57 -30.14 -66.66
C LEU A 470 33.61 -29.76 -68.13
N SER A 471 34.57 -28.90 -68.48
CA SER A 471 34.93 -28.61 -69.86
C SER A 471 36.35 -29.10 -70.13
N HIS A 472 36.68 -29.33 -71.40
CA HIS A 472 38.02 -29.72 -71.81
C HIS A 472 38.40 -29.01 -73.10
N ILE A 473 39.68 -28.70 -73.25
CA ILE A 473 40.23 -28.07 -74.45
C ILE A 473 41.68 -28.51 -74.64
N GLY A 474 42.05 -28.79 -75.89
CA GLY A 474 43.43 -29.06 -76.28
C GLY A 474 44.09 -27.83 -76.88
N TYR A 475 45.27 -27.45 -76.40
CA TYR A 475 46.06 -26.34 -76.97
C TYR A 475 47.29 -26.80 -77.76
N GLY A 476 47.53 -28.11 -77.84
CA GLY A 476 48.74 -28.64 -78.46
C GLY A 476 50.01 -27.98 -77.90
N ALA A 477 50.91 -27.53 -78.78
CA ALA A 477 52.12 -26.80 -78.42
C ALA A 477 51.95 -25.26 -78.39
N SER A 478 50.73 -24.73 -78.61
CA SER A 478 50.49 -23.27 -78.79
C SER A 478 50.66 -22.43 -77.52
N LYS A 479 50.53 -23.04 -76.33
CA LYS A 479 50.70 -22.40 -75.01
C LYS A 479 51.83 -23.06 -74.21
N PRO A 480 53.11 -22.85 -74.59
CA PRO A 480 54.25 -23.44 -73.87
C PRO A 480 54.43 -22.80 -72.49
N LEU A 481 54.65 -23.62 -71.46
CA LEU A 481 55.00 -23.15 -70.11
C LEU A 481 56.44 -22.63 -70.07
N VAL A 482 57.36 -23.32 -70.75
CA VAL A 482 58.77 -22.96 -70.86
C VAL A 482 59.17 -22.98 -72.33
N LYS A 483 59.81 -21.91 -72.79
CA LYS A 483 60.38 -21.85 -74.15
C LYS A 483 61.68 -22.68 -74.20
N GLY A 484 61.88 -23.43 -75.28
CA GLY A 484 63.11 -24.18 -75.52
C GLY A 484 62.89 -25.55 -76.17
N SER A 485 63.98 -26.13 -76.68
CA SER A 485 63.96 -27.39 -77.45
C SER A 485 64.74 -28.52 -76.78
N THR A 486 64.81 -28.51 -75.45
CA THR A 486 65.47 -29.57 -74.66
C THR A 486 64.44 -30.52 -74.08
N GLU A 487 64.82 -31.76 -73.79
CA GLU A 487 63.91 -32.74 -73.19
C GLU A 487 63.34 -32.25 -71.84
N ALA A 488 64.13 -31.51 -71.06
CA ALA A 488 63.66 -30.89 -69.83
C ALA A 488 62.55 -29.85 -70.08
N ALA A 489 62.63 -29.08 -71.17
CA ALA A 489 61.57 -28.15 -71.56
C ALA A 489 60.33 -28.90 -72.10
N TYR A 490 60.54 -29.93 -72.91
CA TYR A 490 59.45 -30.75 -73.45
C TYR A 490 58.67 -31.47 -72.34
N ALA A 491 59.35 -32.06 -71.37
CA ALA A 491 58.72 -32.70 -70.22
C ALA A 491 57.84 -31.74 -69.41
N ARG A 492 58.25 -30.47 -69.26
CA ARG A 492 57.45 -29.45 -68.56
C ARG A 492 56.25 -28.96 -69.38
N ASN A 493 56.36 -28.95 -70.71
CA ASN A 493 55.29 -28.50 -71.60
C ASN A 493 54.22 -29.57 -71.82
N ARG A 494 54.57 -30.87 -71.76
CA ARG A 494 53.64 -32.00 -71.76
C ARG A 494 52.91 -32.09 -70.42
N ARG A 495 51.83 -31.32 -70.26
CA ARG A 495 51.11 -31.17 -68.99
C ARG A 495 49.61 -31.06 -69.20
N VAL A 496 48.88 -31.19 -68.10
CA VAL A 496 47.48 -30.82 -67.98
C VAL A 496 47.39 -29.66 -67.00
N GLU A 497 46.60 -28.64 -67.33
CA GLU A 497 46.23 -27.54 -66.45
C GLU A 497 44.73 -27.57 -66.19
N MET A 498 44.30 -27.01 -65.07
CA MET A 498 42.89 -26.99 -64.67
C MET A 498 42.54 -25.58 -64.21
N ILE A 499 41.64 -24.92 -64.94
CA ILE A 499 41.15 -23.58 -64.65
C ILE A 499 39.83 -23.71 -63.90
N LEU A 500 39.75 -23.10 -62.72
CA LEU A 500 38.56 -23.12 -61.87
C LEU A 500 37.76 -21.83 -62.05
N SER A 501 36.44 -21.94 -62.13
CA SER A 501 35.51 -20.81 -62.07
C SER A 501 34.31 -21.17 -61.22
N ASN A 502 33.58 -20.19 -60.69
CA ASN A 502 32.27 -20.48 -60.08
C ASN A 502 31.22 -20.67 -61.18
N ASN A 503 30.13 -21.37 -60.84
CA ASN A 503 28.94 -21.52 -61.68
C ASN A 503 28.19 -20.20 -61.90
#